data_AF-A0A496UZ43-F1
#
_entry.id   AF-A0A496UZ43-F1
#
_cell.length_a   1.000
_cell.length_b   1.000
_cell.length_c   1.000
_cell.angle_alpha   90.00
_cell.angle_beta   90.00
_cell.angle_gamma   90.00
#
_symmetry.space_group_name_H-M   'P 1'
#
loop_
_entity.id
_entity.type
_entity.pdbx_description
1 polymer ?
#
loop_
_entity_poly.entity_id
_entity_poly.type
_entity_poly.pdbx_seq_one_letter_code
_entity_poly.pdbx_strand_id
1 'polypeptide(L)'
;MSPSELRATVALASIMSMRMLGLFMIYPVFALYAQDLPDVTPTLVGVAIGIYGLTQAALQIPFGMLSDRFGRKPIIYIGLLIFAFGSVIAALSTSMTGIIIGRVLQGGGAIASTV
;
A
#
# COMPACT_ATOMS: atom_id res chain seq x y z
N MET A 1 -8.49 29.74 -5.44
CA MET A 1 -7.83 28.86 -4.45
C MET A 1 -6.80 29.67 -3.71
N SER A 2 -6.84 29.63 -2.38
CA SER A 2 -5.79 30.24 -1.56
C SER A 2 -4.49 29.42 -1.66
N PRO A 3 -3.31 30.03 -1.39
CA PRO A 3 -2.04 29.30 -1.39
C PRO A 3 -2.00 28.09 -0.43
N SER A 4 -2.75 28.16 0.69
CA SER A 4 -2.88 27.06 1.65
C SER A 4 -3.71 25.91 1.10
N GLU A 5 -4.82 26.18 0.41
CA GLU A 5 -5.64 25.18 -0.25
C GLU A 5 -4.86 24.44 -1.34
N LEU A 6 -4.11 25.18 -2.18
CA LEU A 6 -3.30 24.57 -3.23
C LEU A 6 -2.25 23.60 -2.64
N ARG A 7 -1.57 24.03 -1.58
CA ARG A 7 -0.54 23.19 -0.92
C ARG A 7 -1.13 21.91 -0.33
N ALA A 8 -2.29 21.99 0.30
CA ALA A 8 -2.98 20.84 0.86
C ALA A 8 -3.44 19.87 -0.24
N THR A 9 -4.05 20.39 -1.30
CA THR A 9 -4.51 19.58 -2.45
C THR A 9 -3.35 18.87 -3.13
N VAL A 10 -2.25 19.58 -3.41
CA VAL A 10 -1.07 18.98 -4.05
C VAL A 10 -0.45 17.89 -3.16
N ALA A 11 -0.39 18.10 -1.85
CA ALA A 11 0.13 17.10 -0.91
C ALA A 11 -0.75 15.84 -0.85
N LEU A 12 -2.08 15.99 -0.79
CA LEU A 12 -2.98 14.85 -0.78
C LEU A 12 -2.99 14.12 -2.13
N ALA A 13 -2.96 14.87 -3.23
CA ALA A 13 -2.89 14.31 -4.57
C ALA A 13 -1.60 13.50 -4.78
N SER A 14 -0.44 14.01 -4.35
CA SER A 14 0.82 13.28 -4.50
C SER A 14 0.85 11.99 -3.69
N ILE A 15 0.30 11.98 -2.48
CA ILE A 15 0.14 10.77 -1.66
C ILE A 15 -0.74 9.74 -2.38
N MET A 16 -1.89 10.17 -2.91
CA MET A 16 -2.81 9.29 -3.65
C MET A 16 -2.19 8.75 -4.94
N SER A 17 -1.48 9.59 -5.70
CA SER A 17 -0.80 9.19 -6.92
C SER A 17 0.30 8.16 -6.65
N MET A 18 1.14 8.40 -5.63
CA MET A 18 2.20 7.47 -5.24
C MET A 18 1.62 6.10 -4.86
N ARG A 19 0.51 6.10 -4.11
CA ARG A 19 -0.19 4.87 -3.72
C ARG A 19 -0.77 4.13 -4.92
N MET A 20 -1.47 4.81 -5.81
CA MET A 20 -2.06 4.18 -7.00
C MET A 20 -0.97 3.62 -7.92
N LEU A 21 0.15 4.32 -8.06
CA LEU A 21 1.31 3.84 -8.79
C LEU A 21 1.84 2.53 -8.18
N GLY A 22 2.06 2.49 -6.87
CA GLY A 22 2.51 1.27 -6.18
C GLY A 22 1.51 0.11 -6.28
N LEU A 23 0.21 0.40 -6.24
CA LEU A 23 -0.84 -0.60 -6.41
C LEU A 23 -0.83 -1.21 -7.81
N PHE A 24 -0.72 -0.39 -8.86
CA PHE A 24 -0.87 -0.83 -10.25
C PHE A 24 0.44 -1.28 -10.91
N MET A 25 1.62 -0.81 -10.46
CA MET A 25 2.89 -1.28 -11.03
C MET A 25 3.14 -2.77 -10.80
N ILE A 26 2.46 -3.40 -9.84
CA ILE A 26 2.61 -4.84 -9.59
C ILE A 26 2.17 -5.70 -10.79
N TYR A 27 1.18 -5.24 -11.57
CA TYR A 27 0.65 -6.00 -12.71
C TYR A 27 1.71 -6.22 -13.80
N PRO A 28 2.36 -5.19 -14.37
CA PRO A 28 3.43 -5.38 -15.34
C PRO A 28 4.67 -6.05 -14.74
N VAL A 29 5.01 -5.77 -13.46
CA VAL A 29 6.15 -6.43 -12.80
C VAL A 29 5.93 -7.93 -12.70
N PHE A 30 4.74 -8.38 -12.30
CA PHE A 30 4.44 -9.82 -12.26
C PHE A 30 4.34 -10.44 -13.65
N ALA A 31 3.82 -9.71 -14.64
CA ALA A 31 3.80 -10.20 -16.01
C ALA A 31 5.20 -10.50 -16.56
N LEU A 32 6.21 -9.72 -16.14
CA LEU A 32 7.59 -9.87 -16.60
C LEU A 32 8.45 -10.78 -15.71
N TYR A 33 8.30 -10.70 -14.39
CA TYR A 33 9.27 -11.26 -13.44
C TYR A 33 8.69 -12.33 -12.51
N ALA A 34 7.37 -12.55 -12.46
CA ALA A 34 6.82 -13.52 -11.51
C ALA A 34 7.28 -14.95 -11.80
N GLN A 35 7.47 -15.30 -13.09
CA GLN A 35 7.91 -16.63 -13.50
C GLN A 35 9.35 -16.95 -13.08
N ASP A 36 10.15 -15.93 -12.79
CA ASP A 36 11.54 -16.09 -12.33
C ASP A 36 11.62 -16.42 -10.83
N LEU A 37 10.50 -16.31 -10.10
CA LEU A 37 10.45 -16.63 -8.67
C LEU A 37 10.36 -18.15 -8.44
N PRO A 38 11.15 -18.69 -7.50
CA PRO A 38 11.28 -20.14 -7.31
C PRO A 38 9.99 -20.82 -6.79
N ASP A 39 9.12 -20.08 -6.10
CA ASP A 39 7.88 -20.56 -5.48
C ASP A 39 6.60 -20.09 -6.22
N VAL A 40 6.73 -19.62 -7.46
CA VAL A 40 5.59 -19.05 -8.19
C VAL A 40 4.50 -20.08 -8.48
N THR A 41 3.26 -19.72 -8.14
CA THR A 41 2.07 -20.42 -8.59
C THR A 41 1.00 -19.41 -9.00
N PRO A 42 0.10 -19.74 -9.95
CA PRO A 42 -0.99 -18.83 -10.33
C PRO A 42 -1.84 -18.39 -9.13
N THR A 43 -2.04 -19.28 -8.17
CA THR A 43 -2.75 -18.99 -6.92
C THR A 43 -2.02 -17.94 -6.10
N LEU A 44 -0.71 -18.06 -5.89
CA LEU A 44 0.07 -17.08 -5.11
C LEU A 44 0.16 -15.72 -5.81
N VAL A 45 0.24 -15.69 -7.15
CA VAL A 45 0.14 -14.44 -7.93
C VAL A 45 -1.19 -13.76 -7.66
N GLY A 46 -2.30 -14.51 -7.73
CA GLY A 46 -3.64 -14.00 -7.43
C GLY A 46 -3.76 -13.47 -6.00
N VAL A 47 -3.21 -14.20 -5.03
CA VAL A 47 -3.16 -13.77 -3.62
C VAL A 47 -2.35 -12.49 -3.48
N ALA A 48 -1.16 -12.38 -4.06
CA ALA A 48 -0.32 -11.19 -3.97
C ALA A 48 -0.99 -9.93 -4.55
N ILE A 49 -1.79 -10.09 -5.61
CA ILE A 49 -2.60 -9.01 -6.17
C ILE A 49 -3.75 -8.65 -5.20
N GLY A 50 -4.54 -9.65 -4.78
CA GLY A 50 -5.77 -9.44 -4.01
C GLY A 50 -5.58 -9.08 -2.54
N ILE A 51 -4.53 -9.60 -1.88
CA ILE A 51 -4.30 -9.45 -0.44
C ILE A 51 -4.09 -7.99 -0.04
N TYR A 52 -3.54 -7.18 -0.94
CA TYR A 52 -3.44 -5.74 -0.76
C TYR A 52 -4.82 -5.10 -0.59
N GLY A 53 -5.76 -5.40 -1.49
CA GLY A 53 -7.11 -4.86 -1.43
C GLY A 53 -7.89 -5.38 -0.22
N LEU A 54 -7.70 -6.67 0.09
CA LEU A 54 -8.34 -7.32 1.24
C LEU A 54 -7.89 -6.68 2.57
N THR A 55 -6.59 -6.49 2.75
CA THR A 55 -6.04 -5.86 3.97
C THR A 55 -6.44 -4.40 4.06
N GLN A 56 -6.46 -3.67 2.94
CA GLN A 56 -6.95 -2.31 2.87
C GLN A 56 -8.42 -2.22 3.33
N ALA A 57 -9.29 -3.11 2.83
CA ALA A 57 -10.71 -3.13 3.21
C ALA A 57 -10.92 -3.54 4.67
N ALA A 58 -10.21 -4.58 5.13
CA ALA A 58 -10.31 -5.08 6.50
C ALA A 58 -9.87 -4.04 7.55
N LEU A 59 -8.84 -3.26 7.23
CA LEU A 59 -8.27 -2.28 8.16
C LEU A 59 -8.86 -0.87 8.00
N GLN A 60 -9.78 -0.67 7.05
CA GLN A 60 -10.40 0.63 6.81
C GLN A 60 -11.20 1.14 8.01
N ILE A 61 -12.07 0.31 8.58
CA ILE A 61 -12.88 0.71 9.74
C ILE A 61 -11.98 0.96 10.97
N PRO A 62 -11.08 0.04 11.36
CA PRO A 62 -10.17 0.27 12.49
C PRO A 62 -9.33 1.55 12.38
N PHE A 63 -8.69 1.78 11.22
CA PHE A 63 -7.85 2.96 11.05
C PHE A 63 -8.67 4.26 10.92
N GLY A 64 -9.88 4.20 10.39
CA GLY A 64 -10.82 5.33 10.43
C GLY A 64 -11.14 5.74 11.86
N MET A 65 -11.53 4.77 12.71
CA MET A 65 -11.80 5.02 14.12
C MET A 65 -10.57 5.53 14.89
N LEU A 66 -9.38 5.00 14.58
CA LEU A 66 -8.12 5.47 15.16
C LEU A 66 -7.80 6.91 14.72
N SER A 67 -8.06 7.25 13.47
CA SER A 67 -7.87 8.60 12.93
C SER A 67 -8.80 9.61 13.59
N ASP A 68 -10.07 9.25 13.79
CA ASP A 68 -11.02 10.08 14.51
C ASP A 68 -10.64 10.28 15.99
N ARG A 69 -10.04 9.25 16.62
CA ARG A 69 -9.66 9.29 18.04
C ARG A 69 -8.35 10.03 18.32
N PHE A 70 -7.31 9.80 17.51
CA PHE A 70 -5.96 10.33 17.72
C PHE A 70 -5.62 11.53 16.83
N GLY A 71 -6.53 11.88 15.91
CA GLY A 71 -6.35 12.91 14.90
C GLY A 71 -5.73 12.35 13.62
N ARG A 72 -6.11 12.98 12.50
CA ARG A 72 -5.71 12.55 11.15
C ARG A 72 -4.21 12.53 10.89
N LYS A 73 -3.51 13.61 11.25
CA LYS A 73 -2.08 13.78 10.89
C LYS A 73 -1.17 12.64 11.40
N PRO A 74 -1.21 12.25 12.70
CA PRO A 74 -0.40 11.14 13.20
C PRO A 74 -0.66 9.81 12.48
N ILE A 75 -1.93 9.48 12.24
CA ILE A 75 -2.31 8.22 11.58
C ILE A 75 -1.84 8.21 10.13
N ILE A 76 -1.90 9.36 9.44
CA ILE A 76 -1.37 9.48 8.08
C ILE A 76 0.12 9.14 8.02
N TYR A 77 0.93 9.70 8.93
CA TYR A 77 2.37 9.44 8.96
C TYR A 77 2.69 7.97 9.28
N ILE A 78 1.97 7.36 10.23
CA ILE A 78 2.13 5.94 10.54
C ILE A 78 1.79 5.08 9.31
N GLY A 79 0.70 5.39 8.62
CA GLY A 79 0.30 4.69 7.40
C GLY A 79 1.36 4.78 6.30
N LEU A 80 1.93 5.96 6.07
CA LEU A 80 3.00 6.17 5.10
C LEU A 80 4.28 5.37 5.45
N LEU A 81 4.65 5.30 6.73
CA LEU A 81 5.80 4.51 7.17
C LEU A 81 5.58 3.01 6.98
N ILE A 82 4.38 2.50 7.33
CA ILE A 82 4.01 1.11 7.11
C ILE A 82 4.01 0.78 5.61
N PHE A 83 3.47 1.68 4.78
CA PHE A 83 3.47 1.53 3.33
C PHE A 83 4.90 1.45 2.79
N ALA A 84 5.77 2.40 3.16
CA ALA A 84 7.16 2.42 2.73
C ALA A 84 7.92 1.17 3.15
N PHE A 85 7.74 0.71 4.39
CA PHE A 85 8.36 -0.51 4.89
C PHE A 85 7.88 -1.76 4.15
N GLY A 86 6.57 -1.85 3.89
CA GLY A 86 5.99 -2.92 3.07
C GLY A 86 6.52 -2.92 1.62
N SER A 87 6.73 -1.74 1.03
CA SER A 87 7.34 -1.61 -0.29
C SER A 87 8.80 -2.06 -0.31
N VAL A 88 9.59 -1.73 0.72
CA VAL A 88 10.98 -2.21 0.85
C VAL A 88 11.02 -3.73 0.99
N ILE A 89 10.15 -4.32 1.82
CA ILE A 89 10.05 -5.78 1.94
C ILE A 89 9.72 -6.43 0.60
N ALA A 90 8.72 -5.91 -0.12
CA ALA A 90 8.36 -6.44 -1.43
C ALA A 90 9.50 -6.29 -2.45
N ALA A 91 10.24 -5.18 -2.43
CA ALA A 91 11.34 -4.91 -3.35
C ALA A 91 12.57 -5.79 -3.11
N LEU A 92 12.85 -6.15 -1.85
CA LEU A 92 13.98 -7.00 -1.47
C LEU A 92 13.63 -8.50 -1.45
N SER A 93 12.36 -8.84 -1.63
CA SER A 93 11.92 -10.23 -1.57
C SER A 93 12.34 -11.02 -2.80
N THR A 94 12.92 -12.20 -2.57
CA THR A 94 13.27 -13.17 -3.62
C THR A 94 12.28 -14.34 -3.69
N SER A 95 11.15 -14.26 -2.97
CA SER A 95 10.07 -15.25 -3.00
C SER A 95 8.71 -14.57 -3.10
N MET A 96 7.72 -15.30 -3.62
CA MET A 96 6.36 -14.84 -3.72
C MET A 96 5.74 -14.59 -2.34
N THR A 97 6.06 -15.45 -1.37
CA THR A 97 5.60 -15.27 0.02
C THR A 97 6.08 -13.95 0.63
N GLY A 98 7.35 -13.57 0.44
CA GLY A 98 7.85 -12.30 0.95
C GLY A 98 7.20 -11.08 0.27
N ILE A 99 6.88 -11.19 -1.03
CA ILE A 99 6.10 -10.17 -1.74
C ILE A 99 4.70 -10.05 -1.15
N ILE A 100 4.01 -11.17 -0.86
CA ILE A 100 2.70 -11.20 -0.22
C ILE A 100 2.73 -10.47 1.14
N ILE A 101 3.75 -10.73 1.97
CA ILE A 101 3.93 -10.03 3.25
C ILE A 101 4.09 -8.53 3.03
N GLY A 102 4.94 -8.13 2.07
CA GLY A 102 5.08 -6.72 1.70
C GLY A 102 3.77 -6.10 1.20
N ARG A 103 2.93 -6.85 0.49
CA ARG A 103 1.61 -6.40 -0.02
C ARG A 103 0.58 -6.24 1.10
N VAL A 104 0.60 -7.11 2.12
CA VAL A 104 -0.23 -6.98 3.32
C VAL A 104 0.09 -5.66 4.05
N LEU A 105 1.38 -5.39 4.25
CA LEU A 105 1.82 -4.16 4.90
C LEU A 105 1.45 -2.93 4.06
N GLN A 106 1.69 -2.96 2.75
CA GLN A 106 1.30 -1.86 1.86
C GLN A 106 -0.22 -1.61 1.86
N GLY A 107 -1.06 -2.65 1.82
CA GLY A 107 -2.51 -2.50 1.88
C GLY A 107 -2.98 -1.85 3.19
N GLY A 108 -2.42 -2.28 4.33
CA GLY A 108 -2.71 -1.68 5.63
C GLY A 108 -2.19 -0.25 5.80
N GLY A 109 -0.96 0.03 5.37
CA GLY A 109 -0.38 1.37 5.43
C GLY A 109 -1.09 2.37 4.51
N ALA A 110 -1.49 1.92 3.32
CA ALA A 110 -2.19 2.74 2.34
C ALA A 110 -3.53 3.28 2.88
N ILE A 111 -4.30 2.48 3.62
CA ILE A 111 -5.57 2.97 4.15
C ILE A 111 -5.37 3.96 5.29
N ALA A 112 -4.45 3.67 6.23
CA ALA A 112 -4.11 4.56 7.35
C ALA A 112 -3.59 5.93 6.86
N SER A 113 -2.90 5.98 5.71
CA SER A 113 -2.43 7.24 5.11
C SER A 113 -3.52 8.17 4.55
N THR A 114 -4.79 7.74 4.55
CA THR A 114 -5.88 8.42 3.82
C THR A 114 -7.17 8.67 4.61
N VAL A 115 -7.26 8.18 5.85
CA VAL A 115 -8.43 8.37 6.74
C VAL A 115 -8.20 9.46 7.78
#